data_AF-A0A367WVF7-F1
#
_entry.id   AF-A0A367WVF7-F1
#
_cell.length_a   1.000
_cell.length_b   1.000
_cell.length_c   1.000
_cell.angle_alpha   90.00
_cell.angle_beta   90.00
_cell.angle_gamma   90.00
#
_symmetry.space_group_name_H-M   'P 1'
#
loop_
_entity.id
_entity.type
_entity.pdbx_description
1 polymer ?
#
loop_
_entity_poly.entity_id
_entity_poly.type
_entity_poly.pdbx_seq_one_letter_code
_entity_poly.pdbx_strand_id
1 'polypeptide(L)'
;MSDVENALSARTQYDRRAARLEAALDAARNAERIYETRFRSGAVAMQDWLDAQETRRSAEESVLANQLDRITNLITLYQALGGDAIPSNA
;
A
#
# COMPACT_ATOMS: atom_id res chain seq x y z
N MET A 1 -13.15 22.15 12.11
CA MET A 1 -13.69 21.78 10.77
C MET A 1 -12.62 21.38 9.76
N SER A 2 -11.52 22.14 9.60
CA SER A 2 -10.41 21.81 8.67
C SER A 2 -9.85 20.38 8.83
N ASP A 3 -9.66 19.91 10.08
CA ASP A 3 -9.04 18.59 10.32
C ASP A 3 -9.89 17.40 9.86
N VAL A 4 -11.22 17.52 9.95
CA VAL A 4 -12.16 16.50 9.46
C VAL A 4 -12.15 16.46 7.94
N GLU A 5 -12.18 17.61 7.27
CA GLU A 5 -12.11 17.69 5.81
C GLU A 5 -10.78 17.15 5.27
N ASN A 6 -9.67 17.49 5.93
CA ASN A 6 -8.34 16.96 5.62
C ASN A 6 -8.29 15.44 5.78
N ALA A 7 -8.83 14.90 6.87
CA ALA A 7 -8.87 13.45 7.10
C ALA A 7 -9.73 12.73 6.04
N LEU A 8 -10.89 13.27 5.69
CA LEU A 8 -11.77 12.70 4.64
C LEU A 8 -11.15 12.76 3.24
N SER A 9 -10.46 13.86 2.93
CA SER A 9 -9.70 14.00 1.68
C SER A 9 -8.57 12.97 1.59
N ALA A 10 -7.78 12.84 2.66
CA ALA A 10 -6.70 11.86 2.74
C ALA A 10 -7.22 10.42 2.58
N ARG A 11 -8.35 10.07 3.22
CA ARG A 11 -9.01 8.76 3.03
C ARG A 11 -9.28 8.44 1.56
N THR A 12 -9.87 9.40 0.84
CA THR A 12 -10.18 9.24 -0.60
C THR A 12 -8.92 9.01 -1.42
N GLN A 13 -7.83 9.69 -1.10
CA GLN A 13 -6.54 9.51 -1.76
C GLN A 13 -5.94 8.13 -1.46
N TYR A 14 -5.99 7.67 -0.21
CA TYR A 14 -5.49 6.35 0.17
C TYR A 14 -6.29 5.20 -0.44
N ASP A 15 -7.61 5.34 -0.61
CA ASP A 15 -8.44 4.34 -1.29
C ASP A 15 -8.08 4.25 -2.79
N ARG A 16 -7.82 5.39 -3.44
CA ARG A 16 -7.32 5.40 -4.84
C ARG A 16 -5.93 4.80 -4.96
N ARG A 17 -5.05 5.06 -3.98
CA ARG A 17 -3.70 4.48 -3.92
C ARG A 17 -3.77 2.98 -3.69
N ALA A 18 -4.67 2.50 -2.83
CA ALA A 18 -4.88 1.07 -2.57
C ALA A 18 -5.13 0.29 -3.86
N ALA A 19 -6.09 0.73 -4.68
CA ALA A 19 -6.43 0.06 -5.93
C ALA A 19 -5.25 -0.06 -6.90
N ARG A 20 -4.39 0.97 -6.96
CA ARG A 20 -3.18 0.95 -7.81
C ARG A 20 -2.12 0.00 -7.26
N LEU A 21 -1.94 -0.03 -5.95
CA LEU A 21 -0.96 -0.89 -5.28
C LEU A 21 -1.37 -2.37 -5.35
N GLU A 22 -2.66 -2.66 -5.21
CA GLU A 22 -3.20 -4.02 -5.41
C GLU A 22 -2.97 -4.49 -6.85
N ALA A 23 -3.27 -3.65 -7.85
CA ALA A 23 -2.98 -3.98 -9.24
C ALA A 23 -1.48 -4.20 -9.51
N ALA A 24 -0.61 -3.40 -8.88
CA ALA A 24 0.84 -3.56 -8.98
C ALA A 24 1.33 -4.87 -8.33
N LEU A 25 0.76 -5.23 -7.18
CA LEU A 25 1.04 -6.50 -6.50
C LEU A 25 0.62 -7.70 -7.35
N ASP A 26 -0.57 -7.65 -7.96
CA ASP A 26 -1.03 -8.72 -8.84
C ASP A 26 -0.16 -8.86 -10.09
N ALA A 27 0.29 -7.75 -10.66
CA ALA A 27 1.25 -7.76 -11.75
C ALA A 27 2.60 -8.39 -11.32
N ALA A 28 3.11 -8.04 -10.14
CA ALA A 28 4.36 -8.59 -9.62
C ALA A 28 4.26 -10.10 -9.33
N ARG A 29 3.12 -10.57 -8.78
CA ARG A 29 2.83 -12.00 -8.59
C ARG A 29 2.78 -12.77 -9.92
N ASN A 30 2.21 -12.17 -10.96
CA ASN A 30 2.20 -12.76 -12.30
C ASN A 30 3.63 -12.84 -12.87
N ALA A 31 4.42 -11.78 -12.73
CA ALA A 31 5.80 -11.75 -13.18
C ALA A 31 6.66 -12.83 -12.49
N GLU A 32 6.58 -12.95 -11.17
CA GLU A 32 7.29 -13.98 -10.40
C GLU A 32 6.96 -15.39 -10.91
N ARG A 33 5.67 -15.71 -11.14
CA ARG A 33 5.25 -17.02 -11.68
C ARG A 33 5.85 -17.32 -13.06
N ILE A 34 5.96 -16.30 -13.92
CA ILE A 34 6.60 -16.44 -15.24
C ILE A 34 8.10 -16.72 -15.08
N TYR A 35 8.80 -15.97 -14.23
CA TYR A 35 10.23 -16.16 -13.98
C TYR A 35 10.54 -17.49 -13.30
N GLU A 36 9.70 -17.93 -12.36
CA GLU A 36 9.80 -19.26 -11.75
C GLU A 36 9.73 -20.37 -12.81
N THR A 37 8.75 -20.28 -13.71
CA THR A 37 8.59 -21.26 -14.80
C THR A 37 9.81 -21.29 -15.71
N ARG A 38 10.30 -20.11 -16.11
CA ARG A 38 11.50 -19.99 -16.97
C ARG A 38 12.77 -20.49 -16.27
N PHE A 39 12.91 -20.23 -14.98
CA PHE A 39 14.05 -20.71 -14.20
C PHE A 39 14.03 -22.24 -14.11
N ARG A 40 12.87 -22.83 -13.78
CA ARG A 40 12.69 -24.29 -13.72
C ARG A 40 12.94 -24.98 -15.07
N SER A 41 12.68 -24.30 -16.18
CA SER A 41 13.01 -24.81 -17.52
C SER A 41 14.45 -24.55 -17.94
N GLY A 42 15.27 -23.90 -17.12
CA GLY A 42 16.65 -23.52 -17.43
C GLY A 42 16.79 -22.38 -18.45
N ALA A 43 15.72 -21.62 -18.71
CA ALA A 43 15.70 -20.56 -19.71
C ALA A 43 16.21 -19.20 -19.19
N VAL A 44 16.28 -19.02 -17.88
CA VAL A 44 16.79 -17.80 -17.20
C VAL A 44 17.62 -18.19 -15.99
N ALA A 45 18.42 -17.27 -15.46
CA ALA A 45 19.23 -17.52 -14.27
C ALA A 45 18.36 -17.51 -13.00
N MET A 46 18.85 -18.14 -11.93
CA MET A 46 18.21 -18.08 -10.59
C MET A 46 18.02 -16.64 -10.11
N GLN A 47 18.98 -15.76 -10.42
CA GLN A 47 18.94 -14.35 -10.04
C GLN A 47 17.70 -13.65 -10.60
N ASP A 48 17.30 -13.95 -11.84
CA ASP A 48 16.12 -13.33 -12.47
C ASP A 48 14.82 -13.68 -11.71
N TRP A 49 14.73 -14.89 -11.15
CA TRP A 49 13.59 -15.27 -10.30
C TRP A 49 13.66 -14.62 -8.91
N LEU A 50 14.85 -14.47 -8.33
CA LEU A 50 15.02 -13.76 -7.06
C LEU A 50 14.67 -12.26 -7.18
N ASP A 51 15.04 -11.62 -8.28
CA ASP A 51 14.71 -10.21 -8.53
C ASP A 51 13.18 -10.03 -8.69
N ALA A 52 12.50 -10.99 -9.34
CA ALA A 52 11.05 -10.99 -9.44
C ALA A 52 10.36 -11.21 -8.07
N GLN A 53 10.92 -12.09 -7.22
CA GLN A 53 10.46 -12.28 -5.84
C GLN A 53 10.61 -11.01 -5.00
N GLU A 54 11.74 -10.32 -5.11
CA GLU A 54 11.97 -9.07 -4.40
C GLU A 54 11.01 -7.97 -4.88
N THR A 55 10.76 -7.90 -6.18
CA THR A 55 9.75 -6.99 -6.76
C THR A 55 8.35 -7.26 -6.20
N ARG A 56 7.93 -8.53 -6.09
CA ARG A 56 6.66 -8.87 -5.43
C ARG A 56 6.66 -8.43 -3.96
N ARG A 57 7.73 -8.73 -3.22
CA ARG A 57 7.82 -8.38 -1.79
C ARG A 57 7.68 -6.87 -1.59
N SER A 58 8.40 -6.06 -2.36
CA SER A 58 8.30 -4.61 -2.28
C SER A 58 6.89 -4.08 -2.63
N ALA A 59 6.19 -4.72 -3.57
CA ALA A 59 4.79 -4.39 -3.86
C ALA A 59 3.85 -4.77 -2.68
N GLU A 60 4.07 -5.90 -2.02
CA GLU A 60 3.32 -6.29 -0.80
C GLU A 60 3.54 -5.30 0.34
N GLU A 61 4.80 -4.91 0.59
CA GLU A 61 5.13 -3.89 1.59
C GLU A 61 4.43 -2.56 1.30
N SER A 62 4.35 -2.17 0.03
CA SER A 62 3.64 -0.94 -0.36
C SER A 62 2.14 -1.02 -0.08
N VAL A 63 1.49 -2.16 -0.35
CA VAL A 63 0.08 -2.40 -0.01
C VAL A 63 -0.15 -2.31 1.50
N LEU A 64 0.71 -2.96 2.29
CA LEU A 64 0.63 -2.96 3.75
C LEU A 64 0.86 -1.56 4.34
N ALA A 65 1.82 -0.80 3.80
CA ALA A 65 2.04 0.59 4.20
C ALA A 65 0.80 1.47 3.95
N ASN A 66 0.17 1.34 2.78
CA ASN A 66 -1.08 2.06 2.51
C ASN A 66 -2.25 1.61 3.40
N GLN A 67 -2.30 0.32 3.78
CA GLN A 67 -3.28 -0.17 4.75
C GLN A 67 -3.07 0.47 6.13
N LEU A 68 -1.81 0.60 6.58
CA LEU A 68 -1.47 1.30 7.81
C LEU A 68 -1.84 2.79 7.76
N ASP A 69 -1.57 3.47 6.65
CA ASP A 69 -1.96 4.87 6.44
C ASP A 69 -3.48 5.07 6.61
N ARG A 70 -4.29 4.16 6.06
CA ARG A 70 -5.77 4.19 6.17
C ARG A 70 -6.25 3.98 7.60
N ILE A 71 -5.62 3.07 8.35
CA ILE A 71 -5.96 2.82 9.76
C ILE A 71 -5.62 4.06 10.60
N THR A 72 -4.43 4.63 10.39
CA THR A 72 -4.00 5.86 11.08
C THR A 72 -4.95 7.01 10.79
N ASN A 73 -5.32 7.21 9.51
CA ASN A 73 -6.28 8.22 9.11
C ASN A 73 -7.66 8.04 9.75
N LEU A 74 -8.14 6.79 9.89
CA LEU A 74 -9.39 6.49 10.57
C LEU A 74 -9.33 6.85 12.07
N ILE A 75 -8.21 6.57 12.74
CA ILE A 75 -7.99 6.98 14.13
C ILE A 75 -8.04 8.51 14.24
N THR A 76 -7.36 9.24 13.36
CA THR A 76 -7.39 10.70 13.32
C THR A 76 -8.80 11.24 13.09
N LEU A 77 -9.57 10.64 12.18
CA LEU A 77 -10.96 11.04 11.95
C LEU A 77 -11.82 10.84 13.20
N TYR A 78 -11.68 9.72 13.90
CA TYR A 78 -12.41 9.48 15.16
C TYR A 78 -11.99 10.47 16.26
N GLN A 79 -10.71 10.81 16.36
CA GLN A 79 -10.22 11.83 17.29
C GLN A 79 -10.80 13.21 16.97
N ALA A 80 -10.80 13.62 15.70
CA ALA A 80 -11.36 14.90 15.28
C ALA A 80 -12.88 14.97 15.49
N LEU A 81 -13.60 13.85 15.32
CA LEU A 81 -15.05 13.80 15.49
C LEU A 81 -15.50 13.69 16.96
N GLY A 82 -14.69 13.06 17.81
CA GLY A 82 -14.97 12.90 19.25
C GLY A 82 -14.21 13.88 20.16
N GLY A 83 -13.37 14.75 19.60
CA GLY A 83 -12.33 15.48 20.33
C GLY A 83 -12.16 16.95 19.94
N ASP A 84 -13.18 17.62 19.40
CA ASP A 84 -13.23 19.10 19.28
C ASP A 84 -13.25 19.82 20.66
N ALA A 85 -12.66 19.21 21.69
CA ALA A 85 -12.44 19.72 23.05
C ALA A 85 -10.95 19.78 23.42
N ILE A 86 -10.02 19.84 22.45
CA ILE A 86 -8.70 20.40 22.71
C ILE A 86 -8.48 21.58 21.77
N PRO A 87 -8.68 22.83 22.25
CA PRO A 87 -8.44 24.01 21.45
C PRO A 87 -6.96 24.09 21.09
N SER A 88 -6.71 24.62 19.89
CA SER A 88 -5.40 25.01 19.38
C SER A 88 -4.55 25.65 20.47
N ASN A 89 -3.31 25.22 20.64
CA ASN A 89 -2.37 25.98 21.41
C ASN A 89 -0.99 26.03 20.74
N ALA A 90 -0.63 27.28 20.41
CA ALA A 90 0.66 27.84 19.99
C ALA A 90 1.24 27.38 18.64
#